data_AF-A0AA40I8V6-F1
#
_entry.id   AF-A0AA40I8V6-F1
#
_cell.length_a   1.000
_cell.length_b   1.000
_cell.length_c   1.000
_cell.angle_alpha   90.00
_cell.angle_beta   90.00
_cell.angle_gamma   90.00
#
_symmetry.space_group_name_H-M   'P 1'
#
loop_
_entity.id
_entity.type
_entity.pdbx_description
1 polymer ?
#
loop_
_entity_poly.entity_id
_entity_poly.type
_entity_poly.pdbx_seq_one_letter_code
_entity_poly.pdbx_strand_id
1 'polypeptide(L)'
;MAGNKGRGRAAYTFNIEAVGFSRGERLPDVVLKPPPLFPDTDYKPVPLKTGEGEDYMLALKQELRETVKRMPYFIETPEEKQDIDRYSKRYMKVYKEEWIPDWRRLPREMMPRKKFKKGPKPKR
;
A
#
# COMPACT_ATOMS: atom_id res chain seq x y z
N MET A 1 -68.37 21.77 8.02
CA MET A 1 -67.40 21.92 6.91
C MET A 1 -66.04 22.24 7.50
N ALA A 2 -65.15 21.25 7.60
CA ALA A 2 -63.76 21.46 8.00
C ALA A 2 -62.89 21.16 6.77
N GLY A 3 -62.27 22.20 6.22
CA GLY A 3 -61.46 22.11 5.01
C GLY A 3 -60.16 21.36 5.28
N ASN A 4 -59.99 20.19 4.66
CA ASN A 4 -58.75 19.43 4.67
C ASN A 4 -57.69 20.18 3.85
N LYS A 5 -56.77 20.86 4.56
CA LYS A 5 -55.59 21.53 3.99
C LYS A 5 -54.52 20.49 3.65
N GLY A 6 -54.68 19.83 2.51
CA GLY A 6 -53.71 18.88 1.95
C GLY A 6 -52.40 19.59 1.58
N ARG A 7 -51.30 19.18 2.22
CA ARG A 7 -49.93 19.65 1.94
C ARG A 7 -49.50 19.16 0.54
N GLY A 8 -49.29 20.08 -0.39
CA GLY A 8 -48.76 19.77 -1.72
C GLY A 8 -47.34 19.18 -1.64
N ARG A 9 -47.09 18.09 -2.36
CA ARG A 9 -45.72 17.59 -2.60
C ARG A 9 -44.93 18.70 -3.31
N ALA A 10 -43.74 19.02 -2.82
CA ALA A 10 -42.88 20.03 -3.43
C ALA A 10 -42.53 19.62 -4.87
N ALA A 11 -42.79 20.51 -5.84
CA ALA A 11 -42.41 20.29 -7.23
C ALA A 11 -40.90 20.55 -7.41
N TYR A 12 -40.22 19.68 -8.15
CA TYR A 12 -38.81 19.88 -8.52
C TYR A 12 -38.69 20.93 -9.64
N THR A 13 -37.49 21.47 -9.85
CA THR A 13 -37.22 22.44 -10.93
C THR A 13 -37.31 21.83 -12.34
N PHE A 14 -37.27 20.51 -12.45
CA PHE A 14 -37.37 19.76 -13.71
C PHE A 14 -38.71 19.00 -13.81
N ASN A 15 -39.15 18.74 -15.04
CA ASN A 15 -40.39 18.03 -15.33
C ASN A 15 -40.29 16.53 -14.99
N ILE A 16 -41.00 16.10 -13.95
CA ILE A 16 -41.02 14.70 -13.47
C ILE A 16 -41.62 13.75 -14.52
N GLU A 17 -42.63 14.19 -15.26
CA GLU A 17 -43.31 13.38 -16.30
C GLU A 17 -42.38 13.07 -17.48
N ALA A 18 -41.45 13.97 -17.81
CA ALA A 18 -40.45 13.75 -18.86
C ALA A 18 -39.38 12.72 -18.45
N VAL A 19 -39.21 12.48 -17.14
CA VAL A 19 -38.33 11.43 -16.60
C VAL A 19 -39.03 10.06 -16.62
N GLY A 20 -40.34 10.03 -16.83
CA GLY A 20 -41.13 8.80 -16.95
C GLY A 20 -41.93 8.43 -15.70
N PHE A 21 -42.14 9.37 -14.76
CA PHE A 21 -43.08 9.17 -13.66
C PHE A 21 -44.37 9.94 -13.91
N SER A 22 -45.47 9.22 -14.10
CA SER A 22 -46.80 9.82 -14.22
C SER A 22 -47.32 10.31 -12.87
N ARG A 23 -48.25 11.26 -12.89
CA ARG A 23 -48.86 11.84 -11.69
C ARG A 23 -49.54 10.76 -10.83
N GLY A 24 -48.93 10.46 -9.68
CA GLY A 24 -49.45 9.45 -8.73
C GLY A 24 -48.72 8.10 -8.76
N GLU A 25 -47.72 7.93 -9.65
CA GLU A 25 -46.89 6.74 -9.67
C GLU A 25 -45.93 6.67 -8.48
N ARG A 26 -45.45 5.45 -8.19
CA ARG A 26 -44.60 5.15 -7.04
C ARG A 26 -43.16 5.61 -7.33
N LEU A 27 -42.80 6.76 -6.76
CA LEU A 27 -41.41 7.24 -6.73
C LEU A 27 -40.53 6.28 -5.92
N PRO A 28 -39.20 6.23 -6.21
CA PRO A 28 -38.28 5.40 -5.44
C PRO A 28 -38.25 5.84 -3.96
N ASP A 29 -38.02 4.86 -3.09
CA ASP A 29 -37.99 5.10 -1.66
C ASP A 29 -36.77 5.96 -1.26
N VAL A 30 -36.95 6.83 -0.27
CA VAL A 30 -35.87 7.66 0.25
C VAL A 30 -34.96 6.82 1.13
N VAL A 31 -33.69 6.71 0.73
CA VAL A 31 -32.67 5.98 1.51
C VAL A 31 -32.39 6.73 2.82
N LEU A 32 -32.76 6.13 3.96
CA LEU A 32 -32.63 6.74 5.28
C LEU A 32 -31.21 6.65 5.87
N LYS A 33 -30.43 5.66 5.44
CA LYS A 33 -29.07 5.39 5.93
C LYS A 33 -28.18 5.02 4.75
N PRO A 34 -26.92 5.51 4.70
CA PRO A 34 -25.99 5.06 3.67
C PRO A 34 -25.81 3.53 3.71
N PRO A 35 -25.62 2.89 2.54
CA PRO A 35 -25.28 1.47 2.47
C PRO A 35 -24.03 1.14 3.31
N PRO A 36 -23.90 -0.10 3.80
CA PRO A 36 -22.71 -0.52 4.53
C PRO A 36 -21.46 -0.49 3.64
N LEU A 37 -20.27 -0.34 4.26
CA LEU A 37 -18.98 -0.35 3.56
C LEU A 37 -18.69 -1.68 2.84
N PHE A 38 -19.18 -2.78 3.40
CA PHE A 38 -19.03 -4.12 2.85
C PHE A 38 -20.43 -4.72 2.66
N PRO A 39 -21.04 -4.57 1.47
CA PRO A 39 -22.28 -5.26 1.17
C PRO A 39 -22.05 -6.77 1.06
N ASP A 40 -23.09 -7.55 1.36
CA ASP A 40 -23.01 -9.01 1.23
C ASP A 40 -22.88 -9.40 -0.25
N THR A 41 -22.00 -10.35 -0.52
CA THR A 41 -21.77 -10.90 -1.86
C THR A 41 -22.49 -12.23 -2.01
N ASP A 42 -23.17 -12.44 -3.14
CA ASP A 42 -23.91 -13.68 -3.43
C ASP A 42 -23.03 -14.94 -3.42
N TYR A 43 -21.75 -14.80 -3.79
CA TYR A 43 -20.82 -15.93 -3.91
C TYR A 43 -19.57 -15.75 -3.05
N LYS A 44 -18.96 -16.87 -2.67
CA LYS A 44 -17.69 -16.95 -1.96
C LYS A 44 -16.57 -17.43 -2.91
N PRO A 45 -15.30 -17.07 -2.64
CA PRO A 45 -14.18 -17.54 -3.45
C PRO A 45 -14.00 -19.06 -3.37
N VAL A 46 -13.40 -19.63 -4.41
CA VAL A 46 -13.10 -21.07 -4.51
C VAL A 46 -12.04 -21.47 -3.47
N PRO A 47 -12.18 -22.63 -2.79
CA PRO A 47 -11.16 -23.14 -1.87
C PRO A 47 -9.79 -23.32 -2.54
N LEU A 48 -8.72 -23.25 -1.73
CA LEU A 48 -7.37 -23.48 -2.21
C LEU A 48 -7.16 -24.95 -2.61
N LYS A 49 -6.28 -25.18 -3.58
CA LYS A 49 -5.86 -26.53 -3.97
C LYS A 49 -5.06 -27.16 -2.83
N THR A 50 -5.33 -28.44 -2.58
CA THR A 50 -4.62 -29.23 -1.57
C THR A 50 -3.76 -30.29 -2.26
N GLY A 51 -2.61 -30.61 -1.67
CA GLY A 51 -1.72 -31.66 -2.14
C GLY A 51 -0.25 -31.37 -1.80
N GLU A 52 0.54 -32.44 -1.69
CA GLU A 52 1.95 -32.38 -1.26
C GLU A 52 2.81 -31.44 -2.14
N GLY A 53 2.55 -31.39 -3.45
CA GLY A 53 3.26 -30.50 -4.36
C GLY A 53 2.97 -29.02 -4.14
N GLU A 54 1.73 -28.67 -3.81
CA GLU A 54 1.34 -27.28 -3.50
C GLU A 54 1.93 -26.86 -2.14
N ASP A 55 1.93 -27.76 -1.17
CA ASP A 55 2.53 -27.54 0.15
C ASP A 55 4.06 -27.38 0.06
N TYR A 56 4.72 -28.16 -0.79
CA TYR A 56 6.15 -28.00 -1.07
C TYR A 56 6.46 -26.63 -1.67
N MET A 57 5.70 -26.20 -2.69
CA MET A 57 5.90 -24.86 -3.28
C MET A 57 5.63 -23.75 -2.26
N LEU A 58 4.65 -23.93 -1.38
CA LEU A 58 4.37 -22.98 -0.30
C LEU A 58 5.56 -22.88 0.68
N ALA A 59 6.13 -24.01 1.09
CA ALA A 59 7.30 -24.04 1.96
C ALA A 59 8.51 -23.37 1.28
N LEU A 60 8.81 -23.75 0.02
CA LEU A 60 9.91 -23.18 -0.76
C LEU A 60 9.77 -21.65 -0.90
N LYS A 61 8.55 -21.15 -1.13
CA LYS A 61 8.28 -19.71 -1.20
C LYS A 61 8.63 -18.99 0.11
N GLN A 62 8.41 -19.61 1.25
CA GLN A 62 8.76 -19.04 2.55
C GLN A 62 10.28 -19.03 2.74
N GLU A 63 10.95 -20.15 2.43
CA GLU A 63 12.41 -20.25 2.50
C GLU A 63 13.10 -19.20 1.63
N LEU A 64 12.65 -19.03 0.38
CA LEU A 64 13.20 -18.01 -0.52
C LEU A 64 13.09 -16.60 0.05
N ARG A 65 12.00 -16.26 0.75
CA ARG A 65 11.86 -14.96 1.41
C ARG A 65 12.95 -14.76 2.47
N GLU A 66 13.28 -15.79 3.23
CA GLU A 66 14.35 -15.72 4.22
C GLU A 66 15.73 -15.64 3.56
N THR A 67 15.97 -16.47 2.55
CA THR A 67 17.25 -16.52 1.83
C THR A 67 17.54 -15.17 1.18
N VAL A 68 16.58 -14.61 0.45
CA VAL A 68 16.76 -13.33 -0.27
C VAL A 68 17.04 -12.19 0.70
N LYS A 69 16.43 -12.17 1.89
CA LYS A 69 16.71 -11.16 2.93
C LYS A 69 18.13 -11.25 3.50
N ARG A 70 18.74 -12.43 3.49
CA ARG A 70 20.13 -12.65 3.96
C ARG A 70 21.17 -12.41 2.86
N MET A 71 20.75 -12.43 1.60
CA MET A 71 21.64 -12.17 0.46
C MET A 71 22.13 -10.72 0.43
N PRO A 72 23.33 -10.46 -0.12
CA PRO A 72 23.90 -9.11 -0.21
C PRO A 72 23.12 -8.17 -1.15
N TYR A 73 22.22 -8.73 -1.97
CA TYR A 73 21.32 -7.98 -2.85
C TYR A 73 20.19 -7.28 -2.08
N PHE A 74 19.94 -7.67 -0.83
CA PHE A 74 18.97 -7.00 0.03
C PHE A 74 19.59 -5.74 0.65
N ILE A 75 19.40 -4.61 -0.04
CA ILE A 75 19.88 -3.30 0.39
C ILE A 75 18.99 -2.79 1.53
N GLU A 76 19.53 -2.75 2.74
CA GLU A 76 18.86 -2.19 3.91
C GLU A 76 18.86 -0.65 3.88
N THR A 77 17.86 -0.07 4.52
CA THR A 77 17.83 1.38 4.75
C THR A 77 19.00 1.77 5.65
N PRO A 78 19.83 2.75 5.26
CA PRO A 78 20.95 3.18 6.08
C PRO A 78 20.46 3.75 7.41
N GLU A 79 21.09 3.34 8.51
CA GLU A 79 20.78 3.88 9.83
C GLU A 79 21.08 5.39 9.90
N GLU A 80 20.18 6.14 10.52
CA GLU A 80 20.44 7.53 10.85
C GLU A 80 21.58 7.64 11.86
N LYS A 81 22.27 8.78 11.84
CA LYS A 81 23.37 9.01 12.78
C LYS A 81 22.80 9.10 14.18
N GLN A 82 23.22 8.17 15.04
CA GLN A 82 22.92 8.22 16.47
C GLN A 82 23.52 9.48 17.09
N ASP A 83 22.78 10.10 18.01
CA ASP A 83 23.17 11.35 18.67
C ASP A 83 24.40 11.21 19.58
N ILE A 84 24.66 10.00 20.08
CA ILE A 84 25.71 9.72 21.06
C ILE A 84 26.59 8.56 20.56
N ASP A 85 27.91 8.80 20.46
CA ASP A 85 28.87 7.74 20.20
C ASP A 85 29.23 7.00 21.51
N ARG A 86 28.96 5.69 21.55
CA ARG A 86 29.23 4.81 22.68
C ARG A 86 30.30 3.77 22.33
N TYR A 87 31.11 3.36 23.31
CA TYR A 87 32.14 2.31 23.11
C TYR A 87 31.55 0.97 22.67
N SER A 88 30.31 0.66 23.09
CA SER A 88 29.56 -0.55 22.72
C SER A 88 29.37 -0.72 21.20
N LYS A 89 29.43 0.37 20.42
CA LYS A 89 29.28 0.37 18.97
C LYS A 89 30.31 -0.49 18.25
N ARG A 90 31.49 -0.70 18.86
CA ARG A 90 32.51 -1.62 18.32
C ARG A 90 32.04 -3.08 18.28
N TYR A 91 31.24 -3.49 19.27
CA TYR A 91 30.75 -4.87 19.40
C TYR A 91 29.40 -5.11 18.72
N MET A 92 28.59 -4.05 18.53
CA MET A 92 27.29 -4.13 17.86
C MET A 92 27.37 -4.00 16.33
N LYS A 93 28.58 -3.85 15.77
CA LYS A 93 28.75 -3.66 14.33
C LYS A 93 28.40 -4.95 13.59
N VAL A 94 27.33 -4.91 12.81
CA VAL A 94 26.94 -6.02 11.92
C VAL A 94 27.89 -6.01 10.72
N TYR A 95 28.66 -7.08 10.57
CA TYR A 95 29.52 -7.28 9.40
C TYR A 95 28.72 -8.03 8.34
N LYS A 96 28.56 -7.42 7.16
CA LYS A 96 27.99 -8.05 5.98
C LYS A 96 29.01 -7.97 4.84
N GLU A 97 29.08 -9.04 4.06
CA GLU A 97 29.92 -9.08 2.86
C GLU A 97 29.30 -8.21 1.77
N GLU A 98 30.11 -7.34 1.16
CA GLU A 98 29.65 -6.42 0.12
C GLU A 98 29.84 -7.05 -1.26
N TRP A 99 28.75 -7.17 -2.02
CA TRP A 99 28.80 -7.69 -3.39
C TRP A 99 29.30 -6.62 -4.36
N ILE A 100 30.33 -6.95 -5.15
CA ILE A 100 30.93 -6.04 -6.13
C ILE A 100 30.45 -6.44 -7.54
N PRO A 101 29.73 -5.57 -8.27
CA PRO A 101 29.27 -5.88 -9.62
C PRO A 101 30.39 -5.75 -10.66
N ASP A 102 30.20 -6.40 -11.82
CA ASP A 102 31.09 -6.23 -12.98
C ASP A 102 30.86 -4.88 -13.68
N TRP A 103 31.72 -3.91 -13.37
CA TRP A 103 31.67 -2.55 -13.91
C TRP A 103 31.91 -2.44 -15.42
N ARG A 104 32.33 -3.51 -16.11
CA ARG A 104 32.41 -3.50 -17.57
C ARG A 104 31.02 -3.54 -18.21
N ARG A 105 30.02 -4.09 -17.51
CA ARG A 105 28.64 -4.21 -17.97
C ARG A 105 27.76 -3.03 -17.52
N LEU A 106 28.09 -2.39 -16.40
CA LEU A 106 27.31 -1.27 -15.88
C LEU A 106 27.83 0.10 -16.37
N PRO A 107 26.94 1.10 -16.54
CA PRO A 107 27.35 2.46 -16.84
C PRO A 107 28.27 3.04 -15.76
N ARG A 108 29.24 3.85 -16.18
CA ARG A 108 30.23 4.50 -15.29
C ARG A 108 29.59 5.46 -14.27
N GLU A 109 28.39 5.96 -14.56
CA GLU A 109 27.63 6.86 -13.69
C GLU A 109 27.19 6.20 -12.38
N MET A 110 27.01 4.87 -12.38
CA MET A 110 26.57 4.11 -11.21
C MET A 110 27.72 3.78 -10.23
N MET A 111 28.97 4.07 -10.59
CA MET A 111 30.11 3.76 -9.72
C MET A 111 30.07 4.58 -8.41
N PRO A 112 30.12 3.93 -7.23
CA PRO A 112 30.19 4.62 -5.96
C PRO A 112 31.42 5.53 -5.90
N ARG A 113 31.19 6.85 -5.78
CA ARG A 113 32.28 7.82 -5.62
C ARG A 113 32.48 8.11 -4.13
N LYS A 114 33.66 7.80 -3.61
CA LYS A 114 34.07 8.24 -2.27
C LYS A 114 34.16 9.77 -2.26
N LYS A 115 33.18 10.46 -1.67
CA LYS A 115 33.33 11.88 -1.35
C LYS A 115 34.35 11.99 -0.22
N PHE A 116 35.59 12.30 -0.56
CA PHE A 116 36.58 12.70 0.45
C PHE A 116 36.07 13.96 1.15
N LYS A 117 35.75 13.86 2.43
CA LYS A 117 35.55 15.05 3.27
C LYS A 117 36.88 15.79 3.27
N LYS A 118 36.95 16.97 2.64
CA LYS A 118 38.11 17.84 2.76
C LYS A 118 38.29 18.11 4.26
N GLY A 119 39.43 17.70 4.81
CA GLY A 119 39.77 18.00 6.20
C GLY A 119 39.74 19.51 6.45
N PRO A 120 39.63 19.94 7.72
CA PRO A 120 39.68 21.36 8.05
C PRO A 120 40.97 21.96 7.50
N LYS A 121 40.85 23.06 6.75
CA LYS A 121 42.02 23.79 6.25
C LYS A 121 42.87 24.23 7.45
N PRO A 122 44.20 24.07 7.40
CA PRO A 122 45.08 24.56 8.47
C PRO A 122 44.89 26.07 8.61
N LYS A 123 44.63 26.52 9.84
CA LYS A 123 44.64 27.95 10.17
C LYS A 123 46.10 28.43 10.05
N ARG A 124 46.31 29.44 9.21
CA ARG A 124 47.55 30.20 9.14
C ARG A 124 47.72 31.06 10.39
#